data_AF-A0A9Q2QE51-F1
#
_entry.id   AF-A0A9Q2QE51-F1
#
_cell.length_a   1.000
_cell.length_b   1.000
_cell.length_c   1.000
_cell.angle_alpha   90.00
_cell.angle_beta   90.00
_cell.angle_gamma   90.00
#
_symmetry.space_group_name_H-M   'P 1'
#
loop_
_entity.id
_entity.type
_entity.pdbx_description
1 polymer ?
#
loop_
_entity_poly.entity_id
_entity_poly.type
_entity_poly.pdbx_seq_one_letter_code
_entity_poly.pdbx_strand_id
1 'polypeptide(L)'
;MIDVKNIFRSIVLVDSKISVENEIVEDCEYAYYIYDSYGNVEKHFYTKLNTKMFGMHIVPGIYEVVFFYKFNGKFFDYKQVISIVDKLGEKNLVVARINNFFIGQNNEPVLKRVSKDSLKNYMILKNESKKLGDSYPGKRFYIVVMTLPLCEILESQYLFIAIDSFSKEIYFNVYRVASYICVASFVENLVEECPYTIDQINIDNTLQIKGLSKFNRLCKRAGIKYDLVSMDQFINKSKSLSVIDNLIKDLFKEAALENKQDLVEELITLTNKYNFFEKNVEIGDVTPYQKLEKYFK
;
A
#
# COMPACT_ATOMS: atom_id res chain seq x y z
N MET A 1 -25.24 -2.99 19.15
CA MET A 1 -23.89 -2.47 19.48
C MET A 1 -23.35 -1.89 18.19
N ILE A 2 -22.98 -0.61 18.16
CA ILE A 2 -22.41 -0.02 16.94
C ILE A 2 -21.06 -0.68 16.69
N ASP A 3 -20.89 -1.28 15.51
CA ASP A 3 -19.59 -1.72 15.03
C ASP A 3 -18.96 -0.60 14.22
N VAL A 4 -18.17 0.24 14.90
CA VAL A 4 -17.51 1.37 14.26
C VAL A 4 -16.60 0.95 13.10
N LYS A 5 -16.12 -0.30 13.04
CA LYS A 5 -15.26 -0.74 11.94
C LYS A 5 -15.98 -0.78 10.60
N ASN A 6 -17.31 -0.93 10.60
CA ASN A 6 -18.11 -1.04 9.38
C ASN A 6 -18.80 0.26 8.96
N ILE A 7 -18.66 1.34 9.74
CA ILE A 7 -19.18 2.66 9.35
C ILE A 7 -18.38 3.18 8.15
N PHE A 8 -19.08 3.57 7.07
CA PHE A 8 -18.43 4.17 5.92
C PHE A 8 -17.84 5.55 6.27
N ARG A 9 -16.65 5.84 5.76
CA ARG A 9 -15.89 7.06 6.00
C ARG A 9 -15.28 7.56 4.71
N SER A 10 -15.29 8.87 4.54
CA SER A 10 -14.58 9.55 3.46
C SER A 10 -13.63 10.59 4.06
N ILE A 11 -12.43 10.68 3.48
CA ILE A 11 -11.48 11.76 3.72
C ILE A 11 -11.05 12.25 2.36
N VAL A 12 -11.34 13.51 2.06
CA VAL A 12 -11.04 14.13 0.78
C VAL A 12 -10.35 15.47 1.00
N LEU A 13 -9.62 15.91 -0.02
CA LEU A 13 -8.98 17.21 -0.02
C LEU A 13 -9.72 18.11 -1.02
N VAL A 14 -10.35 19.16 -0.49
CA VAL A 14 -11.18 20.13 -1.23
C VAL A 14 -10.60 21.51 -0.98
N ASP A 15 -10.25 22.24 -2.03
CA ASP A 15 -9.68 23.61 -1.94
C ASP A 15 -8.53 23.74 -0.93
N SER A 16 -7.60 22.78 -0.94
CA SER A 16 -6.49 22.69 0.03
C SER A 16 -6.93 22.59 1.50
N LYS A 17 -8.10 21.99 1.76
CA LYS A 17 -8.64 21.68 3.09
C LYS A 17 -9.00 20.21 3.19
N ILE A 18 -8.74 19.61 4.35
CA ILE A 18 -9.17 18.23 4.61
C ILE A 18 -10.64 18.27 4.97
N SER A 19 -11.47 17.56 4.22
CA SER A 19 -12.87 17.29 4.55
C SER A 19 -13.00 15.84 4.96
N VAL A 20 -13.67 15.63 6.09
CA VAL A 20 -14.00 14.30 6.61
C VAL A 20 -15.51 14.13 6.60
N GLU A 21 -15.96 12.92 6.30
CA GLU A 21 -17.37 12.54 6.32
C GLU A 21 -17.54 11.11 6.82
N ASN A 22 -18.64 10.86 7.53
CA ASN A 22 -19.10 9.53 7.91
C ASN A 22 -20.48 9.25 7.33
N GLU A 23 -20.82 7.98 7.15
CA GLU A 23 -22.22 7.56 7.08
C GLU A 23 -23.00 8.03 8.32
N ILE A 24 -24.24 8.45 8.10
CA ILE A 24 -25.13 8.89 9.18
C ILE A 24 -25.62 7.67 9.94
N VAL A 25 -25.24 7.59 11.22
CA VAL A 25 -25.78 6.68 12.20
C VAL A 25 -26.79 7.42 13.07
N GLU A 26 -27.99 6.86 13.19
CA GLU A 26 -29.07 7.40 14.02
C GLU A 26 -28.62 7.54 15.48
N ASP A 27 -29.03 8.63 16.14
CA ASP A 27 -28.67 8.98 17.52
C ASP A 27 -27.17 9.03 17.84
N CYS A 28 -26.33 9.23 16.82
CA CYS A 28 -24.88 9.38 16.99
C CYS A 28 -24.43 10.85 16.93
N GLU A 29 -23.50 11.21 17.82
CA GLU A 29 -22.73 12.46 17.73
C GLU A 29 -21.29 12.15 17.27
N TYR A 30 -20.72 13.03 16.43
CA TYR A 30 -19.42 12.85 15.80
C TYR A 30 -18.44 13.93 16.25
N ALA A 31 -17.21 13.53 16.53
CA ALA A 31 -16.06 14.42 16.69
C ALA A 31 -14.92 13.95 15.78
N TYR A 32 -14.04 14.87 15.39
CA TYR A 32 -12.97 14.61 14.43
C TYR A 32 -11.71 15.34 14.85
N TYR A 33 -10.61 14.62 15.01
CA TYR A 33 -9.29 15.22 15.22
C TYR A 33 -8.40 14.92 14.03
N ILE A 34 -7.60 15.90 13.61
CA ILE A 34 -6.54 15.70 12.63
C ILE A 34 -5.24 16.12 13.28
N TYR A 35 -4.27 15.21 13.26
CA TYR A 35 -2.89 15.45 13.67
C TYR A 35 -2.02 15.52 12.43
N ASP A 36 -1.14 16.50 12.34
CA ASP A 36 -0.08 16.51 11.33
C ASP A 36 1.21 15.87 11.87
N SER A 37 2.16 15.60 10.99
CA SER A 37 3.48 15.03 11.32
C SER A 37 4.33 15.91 12.24
N TYR A 38 3.93 17.15 12.50
CA TYR A 38 4.62 18.08 13.39
C TYR A 38 3.96 18.18 14.77
N GLY A 39 2.92 17.37 15.02
CA GLY A 39 2.19 17.36 16.28
C GLY A 39 1.15 18.47 16.42
N ASN A 40 0.88 19.25 15.36
CA ASN A 40 -0.24 20.18 15.38
C ASN A 40 -1.55 19.41 15.29
N VAL A 41 -2.58 19.91 15.96
CA VAL A 41 -3.89 19.28 16.00
C VAL A 41 -5.00 20.29 15.72
N GLU A 42 -5.88 19.96 14.78
CA GLU A 42 -7.20 20.60 14.71
C GLU A 42 -8.29 19.67 15.21
N LYS A 43 -9.25 20.25 15.92
CA LYS A 43 -10.29 19.50 16.61
C LYS A 43 -11.67 20.02 16.24
N HIS A 44 -12.57 19.08 15.99
CA HIS A 44 -14.01 19.31 15.95
C HIS A 44 -14.66 18.46 17.03
N PHE A 45 -15.36 19.12 17.95
CA PHE A 45 -16.02 18.45 19.07
C PHE A 45 -17.35 17.81 18.66
N TYR A 46 -17.95 17.05 19.57
CA TYR A 46 -19.15 16.26 19.29
C TYR A 46 -20.29 17.13 18.77
N THR A 47 -20.82 16.75 17.60
CA THR A 47 -21.98 17.37 16.98
C THR A 47 -22.83 16.33 16.27
N LYS A 48 -24.07 16.65 15.91
CA LYS A 48 -24.88 15.80 15.03
C LYS A 48 -24.46 15.83 13.56
N LEU A 49 -23.48 16.66 13.19
CA LEU A 49 -22.98 16.77 11.83
C LEU A 49 -21.98 15.64 11.55
N ASN A 50 -22.30 14.81 10.56
CA ASN A 50 -21.47 13.71 10.08
C ASN A 50 -20.35 14.16 9.14
N THR A 51 -20.09 15.46 9.01
CA THR A 51 -19.04 16.01 8.16
C THR A 51 -18.32 17.18 8.83
N LYS A 52 -17.05 17.38 8.47
CA LYS A 52 -16.24 18.53 8.88
C LYS A 52 -15.18 18.85 7.83
N MET A 53 -15.12 20.12 7.42
CA MET A 53 -13.98 20.69 6.70
C MET A 53 -13.06 21.43 7.68
N PHE A 54 -11.78 21.08 7.67
CA PHE A 54 -10.76 21.66 8.54
C PHE A 54 -10.08 22.87 7.90
N GLY A 55 -9.78 23.87 8.72
CA GLY A 55 -9.22 25.15 8.28
C GLY A 55 -7.71 25.19 8.28
N MET A 56 -7.05 24.06 8.55
CA MET A 56 -5.61 24.00 8.75
C MET A 56 -4.81 24.31 7.49
N HIS A 57 -3.62 24.88 7.68
CA HIS A 57 -2.65 25.00 6.62
C HIS A 57 -2.05 23.63 6.30
N ILE A 58 -2.46 23.07 5.16
CA ILE A 58 -1.98 21.77 4.73
C ILE A 58 -0.56 21.89 4.14
N VAL A 59 0.33 21.01 4.56
CA VAL A 59 1.66 20.81 3.99
C VAL A 59 1.79 19.36 3.52
N PRO A 60 2.66 19.06 2.55
CA PRO A 60 2.98 17.68 2.23
C PRO A 60 3.51 16.97 3.48
N GLY A 61 2.99 15.78 3.79
CA GLY A 61 3.31 15.09 5.04
C GLY A 61 2.27 14.02 5.40
N ILE A 62 2.46 13.41 6.56
CA ILE A 62 1.54 12.40 7.11
C ILE A 62 0.56 13.07 8.05
N TYR A 63 -0.69 12.63 8.01
CA TYR A 63 -1.74 13.07 8.91
C TYR A 63 -2.48 11.87 9.51
N GLU A 64 -2.73 11.92 10.81
CA GLU A 64 -3.64 10.99 11.49
C GLU A 64 -5.01 11.64 11.62
N VAL A 65 -6.03 11.01 11.05
CA VAL A 65 -7.43 11.42 11.20
C VAL A 65 -8.12 10.47 12.18
N VAL A 66 -8.61 11.01 13.28
CA VAL A 66 -9.32 10.26 14.30
C VAL A 66 -10.79 10.62 14.28
N PHE A 67 -11.63 9.62 14.03
CA PHE A 67 -13.08 9.71 14.05
C PHE A 67 -13.59 9.25 15.40
N PHE A 68 -14.36 10.09 16.08
CA PHE A 68 -14.98 9.78 17.35
C PHE A 68 -16.49 9.71 17.20
N TYR A 69 -17.10 8.72 17.83
CA TYR A 69 -18.53 8.46 17.82
C TYR A 69 -19.04 8.39 19.25
N LYS A 70 -20.13 9.08 19.52
CA LYS A 70 -20.86 8.98 20.78
C LYS A 70 -22.28 8.52 20.49
N PHE A 71 -22.68 7.41 21.09
CA PHE A 71 -24.00 6.80 20.90
C PHE A 71 -24.49 6.25 22.24
N ASN A 72 -25.69 6.66 22.66
CA ASN A 72 -26.28 6.28 23.95
C ASN A 72 -25.30 6.41 25.14
N GLY A 73 -24.53 7.50 25.17
CA GLY A 73 -23.54 7.79 26.22
C GLY A 73 -22.26 6.95 26.19
N LYS A 74 -22.10 6.05 25.21
CA LYS A 74 -20.87 5.29 24.97
C LYS A 74 -20.03 5.97 23.90
N PHE A 75 -18.71 5.86 24.04
CA PHE A 75 -17.73 6.48 23.18
C PHE A 75 -16.94 5.43 22.41
N PHE A 76 -16.67 5.70 21.15
CA PHE A 76 -15.89 4.85 20.26
C PHE A 76 -15.01 5.72 19.38
N ASP A 77 -13.87 5.19 18.96
CA ASP A 77 -12.97 5.87 18.03
C ASP A 77 -12.52 4.95 16.89
N TYR A 78 -12.08 5.58 15.80
CA TYR A 78 -11.45 4.93 14.67
C TYR A 78 -10.38 5.83 14.09
N LYS A 79 -9.19 5.28 13.86
CA LYS A 79 -8.05 6.01 13.32
C LYS A 79 -7.82 5.66 11.86
N GLN A 80 -7.48 6.67 11.07
CA GLN A 80 -7.11 6.52 9.67
C GLN A 80 -5.94 7.44 9.36
N VAL A 81 -4.85 6.85 8.87
CA VAL A 81 -3.68 7.60 8.43
C VAL A 81 -3.87 8.00 6.97
N ILE A 82 -3.47 9.22 6.63
CA ILE A 82 -3.43 9.74 5.27
C ILE A 82 -2.07 10.41 5.03
N SER A 83 -1.64 10.49 3.79
CA SER A 83 -0.46 11.24 3.38
C SER A 83 -0.87 12.28 2.35
N ILE A 84 -0.44 13.53 2.53
CA ILE A 84 -0.65 14.59 1.55
C ILE A 84 0.65 14.76 0.77
N VAL A 85 0.56 14.74 -0.56
CA VAL A 85 1.71 14.82 -1.46
C VAL A 85 1.54 15.98 -2.45
N ASP A 86 2.64 16.64 -2.79
CA ASP A 86 2.65 17.65 -3.85
C ASP A 86 2.99 16.98 -5.19
N LYS A 87 2.12 17.16 -6.19
CA LYS A 87 2.34 16.67 -7.54
C LYS A 87 2.06 17.82 -8.51
N LEU A 88 3.11 18.25 -9.23
CA LEU A 88 3.04 19.32 -10.23
C LEU A 88 2.50 20.67 -9.68
N GLY A 89 2.67 20.95 -8.38
CA GLY A 89 2.18 22.17 -7.74
C GLY A 89 0.77 22.04 -7.15
N GLU A 90 0.16 20.85 -7.22
CA GLU A 90 -1.14 20.54 -6.62
C GLU A 90 -0.95 19.57 -5.44
N LYS A 91 -1.62 19.86 -4.31
CA LYS A 91 -1.64 18.98 -3.13
C LYS A 91 -2.68 17.86 -3.34
N ASN A 92 -2.33 16.62 -3.03
CA ASN A 92 -3.13 15.42 -3.24
C ASN A 92 -3.19 14.58 -1.96
N LEU A 93 -4.33 13.94 -1.65
CA LEU A 93 -4.54 13.18 -0.40
C LEU A 93 -4.56 11.67 -0.61
N VAL A 94 -3.56 10.95 -0.08
CA VAL A 94 -3.35 9.49 -0.14
C VAL A 94 -3.93 8.87 1.12
N VAL A 95 -4.85 7.92 1.01
CA VAL A 95 -5.36 7.21 2.18
C VAL A 95 -4.44 6.03 2.50
N ALA A 96 -3.72 6.10 3.62
CA ALA A 96 -2.96 4.99 4.17
C ALA A 96 -3.91 4.11 5.01
N ARG A 97 -4.74 3.30 4.33
CA ARG A 97 -5.18 2.05 4.98
C ARG A 97 -4.09 1.01 4.75
N ILE A 98 -4.02 0.06 5.67
CA ILE A 98 -3.15 -1.12 5.66
C ILE A 98 -3.31 -2.00 4.40
N ASN A 99 -4.23 -1.66 3.49
CA ASN A 99 -4.24 -2.18 2.13
C ASN A 99 -4.03 -0.99 1.19
N ASN A 100 -3.02 -1.07 0.32
CA ASN A 100 -2.60 -0.01 -0.60
C ASN A 100 -3.78 0.62 -1.38
N PHE A 101 -4.33 1.76 -0.94
CA PHE A 101 -5.29 2.55 -1.72
C PHE A 101 -4.60 3.76 -2.34
N PHE A 102 -4.82 3.95 -3.64
CA PHE A 102 -4.24 5.02 -4.44
C PHE A 102 -5.25 6.16 -4.67
N ILE A 103 -4.78 7.33 -5.09
CA ILE A 103 -5.63 8.50 -5.38
C ILE A 103 -5.75 8.73 -6.88
N GLY A 104 -6.95 9.10 -7.34
CA GLY A 104 -7.22 9.55 -8.70
C GLY A 104 -6.88 11.04 -8.90
N GLN A 105 -7.01 11.54 -10.12
CA GLN A 105 -6.78 12.96 -10.45
C GLN A 105 -7.75 13.94 -9.72
N ASN A 106 -8.80 13.43 -9.07
CA ASN A 106 -9.83 14.22 -8.39
C ASN A 106 -9.90 13.95 -6.88
N ASN A 107 -8.83 13.49 -6.23
CA ASN A 107 -8.81 13.17 -4.79
C ASN A 107 -9.81 12.08 -4.32
N GLU A 108 -10.28 11.23 -5.22
CA GLU A 108 -11.11 10.08 -4.89
C GLU A 108 -10.24 8.86 -4.52
N PRO A 109 -10.56 8.14 -3.42
CA PRO A 109 -9.96 6.84 -3.11
C PRO A 109 -10.20 5.87 -4.27
N VAL A 110 -9.13 5.50 -4.97
CA VAL A 110 -9.22 4.58 -6.10
C VAL A 110 -9.25 3.15 -5.55
N LEU A 111 -10.47 2.65 -5.35
CA LEU A 111 -10.75 1.24 -5.01
C LEU A 111 -10.12 0.24 -6.00
N LYS A 112 -9.72 0.69 -7.21
CA LYS A 112 -8.91 -0.02 -8.21
C LYS A 112 -8.10 0.98 -9.05
N ARG A 113 -6.78 1.05 -8.86
CA ARG A 113 -5.82 1.96 -9.54
C ARG A 113 -6.03 2.18 -11.05
N VAL A 114 -6.72 1.26 -11.71
CA VAL A 114 -6.91 1.18 -13.14
C VAL A 114 -8.41 1.18 -13.44
N SER A 115 -8.87 2.14 -14.26
CA SER A 115 -10.28 2.24 -14.66
C SER A 115 -10.75 0.95 -15.35
N LYS A 116 -12.08 0.71 -15.41
CA LYS A 116 -12.62 -0.45 -16.15
C LYS A 116 -12.12 -0.47 -17.60
N ASP A 117 -11.99 0.68 -18.23
CA ASP A 117 -11.54 0.77 -19.62
C ASP A 117 -10.04 0.54 -19.75
N SER A 118 -9.25 1.06 -18.81
CA SER A 118 -7.82 0.76 -18.72
C SER A 118 -7.56 -0.74 -18.45
N LEU A 119 -8.44 -1.43 -17.72
CA LEU A 119 -8.36 -2.89 -17.52
C LEU A 119 -8.75 -3.68 -18.78
N LYS A 120 -9.72 -3.20 -19.56
CA LYS A 120 -10.02 -3.79 -20.88
C LYS A 120 -8.82 -3.63 -21.81
N ASN A 121 -8.25 -2.42 -21.88
CA ASN A 121 -7.07 -2.13 -22.68
C ASN A 121 -5.89 -3.01 -22.27
N TYR A 122 -5.64 -3.11 -20.96
CA TYR A 122 -4.67 -4.05 -20.40
C TYR A 122 -4.84 -5.48 -20.91
N MET A 123 -6.06 -6.01 -20.92
CA MET A 123 -6.30 -7.37 -21.37
C MET A 123 -6.00 -7.54 -22.86
N ILE A 124 -6.30 -6.54 -23.69
CA ILE A 124 -5.95 -6.53 -25.12
C ILE A 124 -4.43 -6.55 -25.27
N LEU A 125 -3.74 -5.57 -24.69
CA LEU A 125 -2.28 -5.43 -24.77
C LEU A 125 -1.55 -6.66 -24.20
N LYS A 126 -2.01 -7.19 -23.07
CA LYS A 126 -1.49 -8.43 -22.49
C LYS A 126 -1.59 -9.60 -23.47
N ASN A 127 -2.72 -9.77 -24.13
CA ASN A 127 -2.90 -10.86 -25.09
C ASN A 127 -2.01 -10.69 -26.33
N GLU A 128 -1.79 -9.46 -26.78
CA GLU A 128 -0.86 -9.15 -27.86
C GLU A 128 0.58 -9.43 -27.44
N SER A 129 1.03 -8.93 -26.29
CA SER A 129 2.35 -9.20 -25.74
C SER A 129 2.58 -10.70 -25.52
N LYS A 130 1.57 -11.45 -25.07
CA LYS A 130 1.66 -12.93 -24.97
C LYS A 130 1.92 -13.60 -26.31
N LYS A 131 1.26 -13.16 -27.38
CA LYS A 131 1.47 -13.71 -28.74
C LYS A 131 2.86 -13.38 -29.28
N LEU A 132 3.36 -12.19 -29.00
CA LEU A 132 4.68 -11.72 -29.46
C LEU A 132 5.84 -12.20 -28.57
N GLY A 133 5.55 -12.71 -27.37
CA GLY A 133 6.56 -13.10 -26.38
C GLY A 133 7.09 -11.93 -25.53
N ASP A 134 6.55 -10.73 -25.71
CA ASP A 134 6.96 -9.50 -25.03
C ASP A 134 6.65 -9.48 -23.52
N SER A 135 7.25 -8.54 -22.81
CA SER A 135 6.99 -8.30 -21.39
C SER A 135 5.75 -7.42 -21.19
N TYR A 136 5.04 -7.62 -20.09
CA TYR A 136 3.82 -6.88 -19.72
C TYR A 136 3.61 -6.88 -18.19
N PRO A 137 2.82 -5.94 -17.64
CA PRO A 137 2.49 -5.90 -16.21
C PRO A 137 1.88 -7.21 -15.71
N GLY A 138 2.48 -7.77 -14.66
CA GLY A 138 2.01 -9.02 -14.06
C GLY A 138 2.41 -10.28 -14.82
N LYS A 139 3.23 -10.19 -15.88
CA LYS A 139 3.83 -11.36 -16.52
C LYS A 139 4.59 -12.23 -15.51
N ARG A 140 5.40 -11.58 -14.68
CA ARG A 140 6.20 -12.23 -13.64
C ARG A 140 6.42 -11.29 -12.47
N PHE A 141 6.14 -11.78 -11.27
CA PHE A 141 6.56 -11.17 -10.02
C PHE A 141 7.72 -11.96 -9.39
N TYR A 142 8.59 -11.25 -8.69
CA TYR A 142 9.59 -11.83 -7.82
C TYR A 142 9.20 -11.57 -6.36
N ILE A 143 9.13 -12.62 -5.55
CA ILE A 143 8.94 -12.48 -4.10
C ILE A 143 10.28 -12.65 -3.43
N VAL A 144 10.73 -11.58 -2.80
CA VAL A 144 11.99 -11.49 -2.06
C VAL A 144 11.67 -11.38 -0.59
N VAL A 145 12.44 -12.09 0.23
CA VAL A 145 12.34 -12.00 1.69
C VAL A 145 13.63 -11.39 2.21
N MET A 146 13.52 -10.26 2.91
CA MET A 146 14.62 -9.58 3.56
C MET A 146 14.45 -9.66 5.07
N THR A 147 15.55 -9.73 5.80
CA THR A 147 15.54 -9.62 7.26
C THR A 147 15.58 -8.14 7.63
N LEU A 148 14.62 -7.67 8.43
CA LEU A 148 14.65 -6.32 8.97
C LEU A 148 15.70 -6.23 10.10
N PRO A 149 16.33 -5.07 10.31
CA PRO A 149 17.19 -4.86 11.47
C PRO A 149 16.46 -5.22 12.77
N LEU A 150 17.16 -5.92 13.66
CA LEU A 150 16.64 -6.25 14.99
C LEU A 150 16.42 -4.94 15.77
N CYS A 151 15.21 -4.76 16.30
CA CYS A 151 14.87 -3.70 17.23
C CYS A 151 14.17 -4.34 18.43
N GLU A 152 14.35 -3.80 19.64
CA GLU A 152 13.78 -4.35 20.88
C GLU A 152 12.26 -4.55 20.82
N ILE A 153 11.58 -3.76 20.00
CA ILE A 153 10.12 -3.74 19.83
C ILE A 153 9.65 -4.74 18.77
N LEU A 154 10.51 -5.08 17.82
CA LEU A 154 10.22 -5.92 16.68
C LEU A 154 10.99 -7.24 16.87
N GLU A 155 10.39 -8.23 17.54
CA GLU A 155 10.84 -9.63 17.44
C GLU A 155 11.19 -9.93 15.97
N SER A 156 12.26 -10.70 15.68
CA SER A 156 12.73 -11.01 14.31
C SER A 156 11.64 -10.92 13.22
N GLN A 157 11.71 -9.87 12.39
CA GLN A 157 10.74 -9.63 11.33
C GLN A 157 11.38 -9.81 9.96
N TYR A 158 10.64 -10.49 9.09
CA TYR A 158 10.97 -10.70 7.70
C TYR A 158 10.06 -9.81 6.85
N LEU A 159 10.67 -8.93 6.07
CA LEU A 159 10.00 -8.11 5.08
C LEU A 159 9.86 -8.92 3.79
N PHE A 160 8.62 -9.12 3.36
CA PHE A 160 8.29 -9.76 2.10
C PHE A 160 8.02 -8.67 1.09
N ILE A 161 8.66 -8.78 -0.07
CA ILE A 161 8.60 -7.79 -1.15
C ILE A 161 8.16 -8.52 -2.42
N ALA A 162 7.06 -8.12 -3.02
CA ALA A 162 6.69 -8.55 -4.36
C ALA A 162 7.09 -7.46 -5.35
N ILE A 163 7.85 -7.81 -6.39
CA ILE A 163 8.31 -6.86 -7.42
C ILE A 163 7.83 -7.32 -8.79
N ASP A 164 7.06 -6.48 -9.47
CA ASP A 164 6.68 -6.74 -10.87
C ASP A 164 7.91 -6.60 -11.78
N SER A 165 8.19 -7.63 -12.58
CA SER A 165 9.37 -7.63 -13.45
C SER A 165 9.32 -6.57 -14.56
N PHE A 166 8.12 -6.15 -14.97
CA PHE A 166 7.91 -5.19 -16.04
C PHE A 166 8.01 -3.74 -15.54
N SER A 167 7.26 -3.40 -14.50
CA SER A 167 7.15 -2.04 -13.98
C SER A 167 8.06 -1.73 -12.81
N LYS A 168 8.60 -2.77 -12.16
CA LYS A 168 9.28 -2.69 -10.86
C LYS A 168 8.38 -2.18 -9.73
N GLU A 169 7.06 -2.11 -9.92
CA GLU A 169 6.14 -1.80 -8.82
C GLU A 169 6.33 -2.82 -7.70
N ILE A 170 6.34 -2.30 -6.46
CA ILE A 170 6.54 -3.12 -5.27
C ILE A 170 5.34 -3.11 -4.34
N TYR A 171 5.19 -4.23 -3.65
CA TYR A 171 4.24 -4.45 -2.55
C TYR A 171 5.00 -5.04 -1.38
N PHE A 172 4.61 -4.68 -0.15
CA PHE A 172 5.26 -5.17 1.06
C PHE A 172 4.29 -5.80 2.03
N ASN A 173 4.80 -6.75 2.81
CA ASN A 173 4.18 -7.17 4.06
C ASN A 173 5.25 -7.71 5.00
N VAL A 174 4.94 -7.79 6.30
CA VAL A 174 5.89 -8.19 7.33
C VAL A 174 5.38 -9.39 8.11
N TYR A 175 6.24 -10.40 8.26
CA TYR A 175 5.93 -11.63 8.98
C TYR A 175 7.04 -11.99 9.96
N ARG A 176 6.69 -12.72 11.02
CA ARG A 176 7.67 -13.20 12.01
C ARG A 176 8.55 -14.36 11.52
N VAL A 177 8.17 -15.00 10.42
CA VAL A 177 8.87 -16.19 9.90
C VAL A 177 8.91 -16.17 8.37
N ALA A 178 10.07 -16.49 7.80
CA ALA A 178 10.26 -16.74 6.38
C ALA A 178 9.83 -18.17 6.00
N SER A 179 8.58 -18.34 5.55
CA SER A 179 8.01 -19.67 5.22
C SER A 179 6.96 -19.58 4.11
N TYR A 180 6.69 -20.69 3.41
CA TYR A 180 5.67 -20.71 2.35
C TYR A 180 4.25 -20.45 2.85
N ILE A 181 3.95 -20.68 4.13
CA ILE A 181 2.66 -20.28 4.72
C ILE A 181 2.50 -18.75 4.71
N CYS A 182 3.56 -18.02 5.03
CA CYS A 182 3.58 -16.55 4.95
C CYS A 182 3.58 -16.06 3.50
N VAL A 183 4.31 -16.72 2.60
CA VAL A 183 4.24 -16.43 1.15
C VAL A 183 2.81 -16.59 0.63
N ALA A 184 2.09 -17.64 1.03
CA ALA A 184 0.70 -17.83 0.60
C ALA A 184 -0.20 -16.68 1.08
N SER A 185 -0.12 -16.29 2.35
CA SER A 185 -0.87 -15.13 2.86
C SER A 185 -0.47 -13.84 2.14
N PHE A 186 0.81 -13.65 1.85
CA PHE A 186 1.29 -12.48 1.13
C PHE A 186 0.78 -12.41 -0.30
N VAL A 187 0.78 -13.53 -1.02
CA VAL A 187 0.27 -13.62 -2.39
C VAL A 187 -1.24 -13.46 -2.44
N GLU A 188 -1.97 -13.94 -1.44
CA GLU A 188 -3.41 -13.72 -1.33
C GLU A 188 -3.72 -12.21 -1.29
N ASN A 189 -3.03 -11.46 -0.42
CA ASN A 189 -3.14 -10.01 -0.37
C ASN A 189 -2.67 -9.34 -1.68
N LEU A 190 -1.55 -9.79 -2.25
CA LEU A 190 -1.02 -9.24 -3.50
C LEU A 190 -2.04 -9.36 -4.64
N VAL A 191 -2.76 -10.49 -4.73
CA VAL A 191 -3.80 -10.68 -5.76
C VAL A 191 -4.98 -9.75 -5.55
N GLU A 192 -5.32 -9.43 -4.30
CA GLU A 192 -6.39 -8.49 -3.98
C GLU A 192 -6.00 -7.04 -4.28
N GLU A 193 -4.75 -6.67 -4.02
CA GLU A 193 -4.24 -5.30 -4.17
C GLU A 193 -3.75 -4.98 -5.59
N CYS A 194 -3.21 -5.97 -6.30
CA CYS A 194 -2.66 -5.76 -7.64
C CYS A 194 -3.81 -5.51 -8.64
N PRO A 195 -3.81 -4.37 -9.35
CA PRO A 195 -4.94 -4.02 -10.21
C PRO A 195 -4.98 -4.85 -11.50
N TYR A 196 -3.90 -5.56 -11.82
CA TYR A 196 -3.77 -6.40 -13.00
C TYR A 196 -3.49 -7.85 -12.63
N THR A 197 -3.76 -8.77 -13.55
CA THR A 197 -3.59 -10.20 -13.30
C THR A 197 -2.13 -10.62 -13.25
N ILE A 198 -1.80 -11.53 -12.35
CA ILE A 198 -0.47 -12.12 -12.18
C ILE A 198 -0.45 -13.47 -12.89
N ASP A 199 0.48 -13.67 -13.82
CA ASP A 199 0.61 -14.94 -14.54
C ASP A 199 1.64 -15.88 -13.87
N GLN A 200 2.73 -15.32 -13.35
CA GLN A 200 3.82 -16.10 -12.78
C GLN A 200 4.44 -15.42 -11.55
N ILE A 201 4.84 -16.23 -10.58
CA ILE A 201 5.61 -15.79 -9.41
C ILE A 201 6.90 -16.62 -9.28
N ASN A 202 8.02 -15.95 -9.03
CA ASN A 202 9.28 -16.58 -8.66
C ASN A 202 9.55 -16.35 -7.18
N ILE A 203 9.79 -17.43 -6.43
CA ILE A 203 10.04 -17.40 -4.99
C ILE A 203 11.29 -18.22 -4.67
N ASP A 204 11.98 -17.80 -3.61
CA ASP A 204 13.13 -18.51 -3.09
C ASP A 204 12.82 -19.97 -2.72
N ASN A 205 13.67 -20.89 -3.17
CA ASN A 205 13.59 -22.32 -2.87
C ASN A 205 14.19 -22.70 -1.50
N THR A 206 14.83 -21.75 -0.81
CA THR A 206 15.45 -21.95 0.51
C THR A 206 14.51 -21.66 1.69
N LEU A 207 13.31 -21.14 1.43
CA LEU A 207 12.30 -20.88 2.48
C LEU A 207 11.91 -22.16 3.21
N GLN A 208 11.47 -22.02 4.46
CA GLN A 208 10.95 -23.16 5.22
C GLN A 208 9.80 -23.83 4.46
N ILE A 209 9.93 -25.13 4.20
CA ILE A 209 9.00 -25.96 3.41
C ILE A 209 7.55 -25.90 3.93
N LYS A 210 7.37 -25.60 5.23
CA LYS A 210 6.05 -25.49 5.87
C LYS A 210 5.14 -24.52 5.09
N GLY A 211 4.04 -25.06 4.58
CA GLY A 211 3.01 -24.30 3.86
C GLY A 211 3.09 -24.37 2.33
N LEU A 212 4.07 -25.07 1.74
CA LEU A 212 4.21 -25.18 0.27
C LEU A 212 2.96 -25.75 -0.40
N SER A 213 2.30 -26.74 0.22
CA SER A 213 1.03 -27.30 -0.31
C SER A 213 -0.11 -26.29 -0.31
N LYS A 214 -0.20 -25.44 0.73
CA LYS A 214 -1.19 -24.35 0.79
C LYS A 214 -0.88 -23.30 -0.27
N PHE A 215 0.39 -22.95 -0.45
CA PHE A 215 0.83 -22.03 -1.48
C PHE A 215 0.47 -22.54 -2.89
N ASN A 216 0.76 -23.82 -3.18
CA ASN A 216 0.37 -24.44 -4.45
C ASN A 216 -1.15 -24.39 -4.69
N ARG A 217 -1.97 -24.69 -3.67
CA ARG A 217 -3.44 -24.62 -3.77
C ARG A 217 -3.92 -23.18 -4.04
N LEU A 218 -3.31 -22.18 -3.41
CA LEU A 218 -3.61 -20.77 -3.66
C LEU A 218 -3.30 -20.40 -5.11
N CYS A 219 -2.09 -20.71 -5.58
CA CYS A 219 -1.66 -20.45 -6.96
C CYS A 219 -2.59 -21.11 -7.98
N LYS A 220 -2.95 -22.39 -7.77
CA LYS A 220 -3.90 -23.10 -8.63
C LYS A 220 -5.28 -22.43 -8.67
N ARG A 221 -5.79 -21.98 -7.52
CA ARG A 221 -7.08 -21.27 -7.42
C ARG A 221 -7.04 -19.91 -8.12
N ALA A 222 -5.93 -19.19 -8.00
CA ALA A 222 -5.73 -17.88 -8.60
C ALA A 222 -5.30 -17.93 -10.08
N GLY A 223 -5.03 -19.11 -10.64
CA GLY A 223 -4.53 -19.26 -12.01
C GLY A 223 -3.07 -18.82 -12.20
N ILE A 224 -2.30 -18.77 -11.12
CA ILE A 224 -0.92 -18.29 -11.08
C ILE A 224 0.04 -19.47 -11.20
N LYS A 225 1.02 -19.39 -12.11
CA LYS A 225 2.16 -20.31 -12.13
C LYS A 225 3.20 -19.87 -11.12
N TYR A 226 3.96 -20.79 -10.54
CA TYR A 226 5.10 -20.42 -9.71
C TYR A 226 6.31 -21.29 -9.99
N ASP A 227 7.49 -20.68 -9.86
CA ASP A 227 8.78 -21.36 -9.91
C ASP A 227 9.51 -21.15 -8.57
N LEU A 228 10.08 -22.23 -8.04
CA LEU A 228 11.00 -22.17 -6.90
C LEU A 228 12.42 -22.06 -7.46
N VAL A 229 13.10 -20.96 -7.15
CA VAL A 229 14.43 -20.64 -7.67
C VAL A 229 15.34 -20.16 -6.56
N SER A 230 16.66 -20.26 -6.71
CA SER A 230 17.58 -19.50 -5.85
C SER A 230 17.48 -18.02 -6.22
N MET A 231 17.17 -17.18 -5.23
CA MET A 231 16.98 -15.75 -5.44
C MET A 231 18.27 -14.93 -5.34
N ASP A 232 19.39 -15.51 -4.91
CA ASP A 232 20.66 -14.82 -4.67
C ASP A 232 21.14 -14.01 -5.88
N GLN A 233 21.10 -14.62 -7.07
CA GLN A 233 21.53 -13.95 -8.28
C GLN A 233 20.61 -12.78 -8.67
N PHE A 234 19.30 -12.92 -8.43
CA PHE A 234 18.34 -11.85 -8.67
C PHE A 234 18.56 -10.69 -7.70
N ILE A 235 18.70 -11.01 -6.40
CA ILE A 235 18.92 -10.02 -5.34
C ILE A 235 20.19 -9.22 -5.61
N ASN A 236 21.31 -9.89 -5.87
CA ASN A 236 22.61 -9.24 -6.08
C ASN A 236 22.69 -8.37 -7.35
N LYS A 237 21.87 -8.64 -8.36
CA LYS A 237 21.89 -7.90 -9.63
C LYS A 237 20.80 -6.83 -9.75
N SER A 238 19.80 -6.86 -8.87
CA SER A 238 18.64 -5.97 -8.94
C SER A 238 18.98 -4.60 -8.36
N LYS A 239 19.03 -3.59 -9.23
CA LYS A 239 19.21 -2.19 -8.81
C LYS A 239 18.00 -1.72 -7.99
N SER A 240 16.80 -2.17 -8.36
CA SER A 240 15.55 -1.93 -7.63
C SER A 240 15.66 -2.37 -6.17
N LEU A 241 16.16 -3.58 -5.93
CA LEU A 241 16.34 -4.08 -4.57
C LEU A 241 17.43 -3.34 -3.80
N SER A 242 18.51 -2.91 -4.47
CA SER A 242 19.53 -2.07 -3.83
C SER A 242 18.97 -0.72 -3.39
N VAL A 243 18.10 -0.08 -4.19
CA VAL A 243 17.41 1.16 -3.80
C VAL A 243 16.49 0.91 -2.61
N ILE A 244 15.70 -0.17 -2.65
CA ILE A 244 14.79 -0.53 -1.56
C ILE A 244 15.55 -0.81 -0.26
N ASP A 245 16.64 -1.56 -0.33
CA ASP A 245 17.49 -1.86 0.83
C ASP A 245 18.07 -0.59 1.46
N ASN A 246 18.51 0.37 0.65
CA ASN A 246 18.96 1.68 1.15
C ASN A 246 17.82 2.47 1.81
N LEU A 247 16.63 2.50 1.19
CA LEU A 247 15.46 3.17 1.77
C LEU A 247 15.06 2.56 3.12
N ILE A 248 15.11 1.23 3.25
CA ILE A 248 14.86 0.53 4.52
C ILE A 248 15.93 0.90 5.54
N LYS A 249 17.21 0.91 5.16
CA LYS A 249 18.29 1.30 6.07
C LYS A 249 18.15 2.71 6.59
N ASP A 250 17.80 3.66 5.72
CA ASP A 250 17.61 5.05 6.12
C ASP A 250 16.38 5.20 7.03
N LEU A 251 15.30 4.51 6.69
CA LEU A 251 14.12 4.43 7.54
C LEU A 251 14.46 3.97 8.97
N PHE A 252 15.20 2.87 9.11
CA PHE A 252 15.57 2.33 10.42
C PHE A 252 16.62 3.16 11.17
N LYS A 253 17.31 4.11 10.53
CA LYS A 253 18.17 5.08 11.23
C LYS A 253 17.39 6.25 11.81
N GLU A 254 16.36 6.70 11.09
CA GLU A 254 15.64 7.93 11.39
C GLU A 254 14.37 7.69 12.20
N ALA A 255 13.74 6.53 12.06
CA ALA A 255 12.45 6.23 12.69
C ALA A 255 12.60 5.88 14.17
N ALA A 256 11.89 6.62 15.02
CA ALA A 256 11.58 6.21 16.39
C ALA A 256 10.42 5.22 16.36
N LEU A 257 10.70 3.96 15.99
CA LEU A 257 9.70 2.90 15.99
C LEU A 257 9.39 2.54 17.45
N GLU A 258 8.20 2.88 17.95
CA GLU A 258 7.75 2.55 19.31
C GLU A 258 6.91 1.28 19.35
N ASN A 259 6.23 0.96 18.24
CA ASN A 259 5.37 -0.21 18.12
C ASN A 259 5.27 -0.73 16.67
N LYS A 260 4.55 -1.85 16.48
CA LYS A 260 4.38 -2.48 15.16
C LYS A 260 3.61 -1.62 14.16
N GLN A 261 2.66 -0.81 14.62
CA GLN A 261 1.87 0.08 13.77
C GLN A 261 2.78 1.12 13.11
N ASP A 262 3.72 1.70 13.85
CA ASP A 262 4.69 2.67 13.31
C ASP A 262 5.50 2.06 12.17
N LEU A 263 5.99 0.81 12.34
CA LEU A 263 6.69 0.11 11.26
C LEU A 263 5.82 -0.06 10.01
N VAL A 264 4.53 -0.39 10.19
CA VAL A 264 3.61 -0.57 9.06
C VAL A 264 3.40 0.77 8.33
N GLU A 265 3.22 1.86 9.07
CA GLU A 265 3.05 3.20 8.50
C GLU A 265 4.29 3.66 7.73
N GLU A 266 5.47 3.42 8.28
CA GLU A 266 6.72 3.73 7.63
C GLU A 266 6.97 2.89 6.36
N LEU A 267 6.61 1.61 6.38
CA LEU A 267 6.67 0.77 5.19
C LEU A 267 5.68 1.23 4.11
N ILE A 268 4.50 1.72 4.48
CA ILE A 268 3.57 2.33 3.53
C ILE A 268 4.20 3.58 2.90
N THR A 269 4.80 4.46 3.72
CA THR A 269 5.52 5.64 3.25
C THR A 269 6.64 5.27 2.28
N LEU A 270 7.45 4.27 2.61
CA LEU A 270 8.51 3.75 1.74
C LEU A 270 7.95 3.20 0.43
N THR A 271 6.88 2.42 0.48
CA THR A 271 6.21 1.84 -0.69
C THR A 271 5.75 2.95 -1.64
N ASN A 272 5.10 3.98 -1.11
CA ASN A 272 4.62 5.12 -1.88
C ASN A 272 5.77 5.94 -2.43
N LYS A 273 6.80 6.22 -1.62
CA LYS A 273 8.03 6.91 -2.05
C LYS A 273 8.62 6.20 -3.27
N TYR A 274 8.84 4.89 -3.15
CA TYR A 274 9.42 4.10 -4.23
C TYR A 274 8.54 4.07 -5.49
N ASN A 275 7.25 3.72 -5.35
CA ASN A 275 6.39 3.49 -6.51
C ASN A 275 6.07 4.79 -7.28
N PHE A 276 6.05 5.94 -6.61
CA PHE A 276 5.55 7.20 -7.19
C PHE A 276 6.59 8.28 -7.39
N PHE A 277 7.69 8.26 -6.62
CA PHE A 277 8.66 9.35 -6.60
C PHE A 277 10.07 8.90 -7.00
N GLU A 278 10.46 7.66 -6.67
CA GLU A 278 11.77 7.14 -7.06
C GLU A 278 11.78 6.72 -8.53
N LYS A 279 12.66 7.35 -9.29
CA LYS A 279 12.94 6.95 -10.68
C LYS A 279 13.77 5.69 -10.69
N ASN A 280 13.45 4.80 -11.62
CA ASN A 280 14.14 3.54 -11.74
C ASN A 280 14.76 3.36 -13.13
N VAL A 281 16.09 3.29 -13.15
CA VAL A 281 16.89 3.14 -14.38
C VAL A 281 16.62 1.82 -15.10
N GLU A 282 16.17 0.76 -14.41
CA GLU A 282 15.84 -0.53 -15.02
C GLU A 282 14.58 -0.48 -15.90
N ILE A 283 13.76 0.56 -15.77
CA ILE A 283 12.54 0.76 -16.55
C ILE A 283 12.57 2.04 -17.40
N GLY A 284 13.75 2.66 -17.53
CA GLY A 284 13.98 3.82 -18.38
C GLY A 284 13.91 5.17 -17.66
N ASP A 285 14.38 5.24 -16.41
CA ASP A 285 14.44 6.47 -15.58
C ASP A 285 13.07 7.13 -15.34
N VAL A 286 12.05 6.30 -15.24
CA VAL A 286 10.68 6.67 -14.84
C VAL A 286 10.34 5.99 -13.53
N THR A 287 9.30 6.47 -12.85
CA THR A 287 8.79 5.79 -11.66
C THR A 287 8.02 4.53 -12.05
N PRO A 288 7.92 3.51 -11.18
CA PRO A 288 7.09 2.33 -11.43
C PRO A 288 5.64 2.70 -11.79
N TYR A 289 5.12 3.75 -11.14
CA TYR A 289 3.79 4.25 -11.45
C TYR A 289 3.68 4.75 -12.89
N GLN A 290 4.59 5.62 -13.32
CA GLN A 290 4.60 6.19 -14.67
C GLN A 290 4.75 5.12 -15.75
N LYS A 291 5.56 4.09 -15.47
CA LYS A 291 5.74 2.95 -16.39
C LYS A 291 4.43 2.21 -16.65
N LEU A 292 3.65 1.99 -15.60
CA LEU A 292 2.34 1.33 -15.69
C LEU A 292 1.29 2.24 -16.32
N GLU A 293 1.25 3.51 -15.94
CA GLU A 293 0.33 4.49 -16.53
C GLU A 293 0.51 4.55 -18.05
N LYS A 294 1.75 4.57 -18.53
CA LYS A 294 2.06 4.54 -19.96
C LYS A 294 1.62 3.25 -20.66
N TYR A 295 1.62 2.12 -19.97
CA TYR A 295 1.16 0.84 -20.54
C TYR A 295 -0.37 0.75 -20.59
N PHE A 296 -1.07 1.34 -19.63
CA PHE A 296 -2.53 1.26 -19.55
C PHE A 296 -3.27 2.24 -20.46
N LYS A 297 -2.59 3.28 -20.95
CA LYS A 297 -3.09 4.25 -21.93
C LYS A 297 -2.90 3.72 -23.35
#